data_AF-A0A7X0AST1-F1
#
_entry.id   AF-A0A7X0AST1-F1
#
_cell.length_a   1.000
_cell.length_b   1.000
_cell.length_c   1.000
_cell.angle_alpha   90.00
_cell.angle_beta   90.00
_cell.angle_gamma   90.00
#
_symmetry.space_group_name_H-M   'P 1'
#
loop_
_entity.id
_entity.type
_entity.pdbx_description
1 polymer ?
#
loop_
_entity_poly.entity_id
_entity_poly.type
_entity_poly.pdbx_seq_one_letter_code
_entity_poly.pdbx_strand_id
1 'polypeptide(L)'
;MTKRRWMIGRTVLSVFVGLVTFVSGVWGAMALWFQLPGGAVVRTIGSLVWAIVVISLAAFAISRRSWLPLAFYVLVFGALMAWWSTIAPSNNRVWADDVAHLMSGTVDGSHVTLTNVRDFTWRTEDDHDIRWYTRTYDLDQLVSADAVLSYWGSEAIAHAMISFGFSDGRHVVFSVEIRKKRGQQYSAIGGFFKQFEMVLTAADERDIIRVRTNVRGEDDYLYPLRMDKTAMRELFLSYVKAANQLVTTPAFYNTITSNCTTIVYGMARRIDPGLPYDVRLLLTGYLPEYLYEIGALDKSVSIDELRRRGRVTDRARASLPTDDFSRVIRVGLRGP
;
A
#
# COMPACT_ATOMS: atom_id res chain seq x y z
N MET A 1 42.17 17.23 29.23
CA MET A 1 40.87 17.17 28.52
C MET A 1 40.72 15.99 27.55
N THR A 2 41.80 15.34 27.11
CA THR A 2 41.84 14.25 26.11
C THR A 2 41.26 12.91 26.59
N LYS A 3 41.53 12.46 27.82
CA LYS A 3 40.98 11.18 28.36
C LYS A 3 39.46 11.19 28.50
N ARG A 4 38.85 12.31 28.93
CA ARG A 4 37.39 12.45 29.07
C ARG A 4 36.68 12.41 27.71
N ARG A 5 37.23 13.07 26.69
CA ARG A 5 36.71 13.00 25.30
C ARG A 5 36.83 11.59 24.71
N TRP A 6 37.93 10.88 24.99
CA TRP A 6 38.11 9.49 24.55
C TRP A 6 37.17 8.50 25.24
N MET A 7 36.92 8.65 26.55
CA MET A 7 35.94 7.83 27.27
C MET A 7 34.50 8.08 26.77
N ILE A 8 34.13 9.35 26.55
CA ILE A 8 32.82 9.71 26.00
C ILE A 8 32.64 9.11 24.60
N GLY A 9 33.64 9.23 23.72
CA GLY A 9 33.58 8.66 22.37
C GLY A 9 33.40 7.13 22.37
N ARG A 10 34.08 6.41 23.28
CA ARG A 10 33.91 4.95 23.43
C ARG A 10 32.52 4.58 23.92
N THR A 11 31.97 5.30 24.89
CA THR A 11 30.61 5.04 25.38
C THR A 11 29.56 5.28 24.30
N VAL A 12 29.67 6.39 23.56
CA VAL A 12 28.76 6.71 22.44
C VAL A 12 28.82 5.61 21.37
N LEU A 13 30.03 5.17 20.99
CA LEU A 13 30.19 4.08 20.01
C LEU A 13 29.59 2.76 20.50
N SER A 14 29.80 2.39 21.77
CA SER A 14 29.20 1.18 22.36
C SER A 14 27.68 1.23 22.37
N VAL A 15 27.09 2.37 22.73
CA VAL A 15 25.63 2.57 22.71
C VAL A 15 25.10 2.47 21.28
N PHE A 16 25.76 3.11 20.32
CA PHE A 16 25.37 3.05 18.91
C PHE A 16 25.44 1.62 18.36
N VAL A 17 26.55 0.90 18.57
CA VAL A 17 26.70 -0.50 18.14
C VAL A 17 25.66 -1.40 18.80
N GLY A 18 25.37 -1.18 20.09
CA GLY A 18 24.33 -1.90 20.82
C GLY A 18 22.94 -1.67 20.20
N LEU A 19 22.60 -0.41 19.91
CA LEU A 19 21.34 -0.06 19.27
C LEU A 19 21.21 -0.67 17.87
N VAL A 20 22.25 -0.57 17.04
CA VAL A 20 22.27 -1.18 15.70
C VAL A 20 22.06 -2.69 15.79
N THR A 21 22.79 -3.37 16.67
CA THR A 21 22.67 -4.83 16.88
C THR A 21 21.27 -5.21 17.36
N PHE A 22 20.68 -4.42 18.26
CA PHE A 22 19.33 -4.64 18.75
C PHE A 22 18.30 -4.51 17.62
N VAL A 23 18.31 -3.40 16.88
CA VAL A 23 17.34 -3.12 15.81
C VAL A 23 17.47 -4.16 14.69
N SER A 24 18.69 -4.46 14.23
CA SER A 24 18.94 -5.46 13.19
C SER A 24 18.67 -6.89 13.69
N GLY A 25 18.89 -7.18 14.97
CA GLY A 25 18.50 -8.43 15.62
C GLY A 25 16.99 -8.63 15.66
N VAL A 26 16.23 -7.62 16.08
CA VAL A 26 14.76 -7.63 16.07
C VAL A 26 14.25 -7.78 14.64
N TRP A 27 14.79 -7.02 13.69
CA TRP A 27 14.43 -7.14 12.28
C TRP A 27 14.68 -8.57 11.77
N GLY A 28 15.81 -9.18 12.12
CA GLY A 28 16.12 -10.55 11.70
C GLY A 28 15.18 -11.59 12.28
N ALA A 29 14.77 -11.46 13.54
CA ALA A 29 13.75 -12.32 14.14
C ALA A 29 12.42 -12.21 13.38
N MET A 30 12.02 -10.98 13.04
CA MET A 30 10.79 -10.72 12.29
C MET A 30 10.86 -11.24 10.85
N ALA A 31 12.00 -11.09 10.18
CA ALA A 31 12.24 -11.65 8.85
C ALA A 31 12.03 -13.18 8.85
N LEU A 32 12.56 -13.88 9.85
CA LEU A 32 12.36 -15.32 10.02
C LEU A 32 10.90 -15.66 10.34
N TRP A 33 10.24 -14.91 11.23
CA TRP A 33 8.82 -15.11 11.54
C TRP A 33 7.93 -15.07 10.30
N PHE A 34 8.17 -14.12 9.40
CA PHE A 34 7.33 -13.92 8.21
C PHE A 34 7.71 -14.84 7.04
N GLN A 35 9.00 -15.10 6.82
CA GLN A 35 9.48 -15.72 5.59
C GLN A 35 10.09 -17.12 5.75
N LEU A 36 10.38 -17.56 6.98
CA LEU A 36 10.96 -18.89 7.17
C LEU A 36 9.99 -19.96 6.64
N PRO A 37 10.44 -20.86 5.75
CA PRO A 37 9.60 -21.93 5.22
C PRO A 37 9.11 -22.86 6.35
N GLY A 38 7.86 -23.29 6.26
CA GLY A 38 7.22 -24.15 7.25
C GLY A 38 6.05 -23.49 7.96
N GLY A 39 5.43 -24.24 8.88
CA GLY A 39 4.32 -23.77 9.69
C GLY A 39 4.74 -22.81 10.80
N ALA A 40 3.76 -22.35 11.58
CA ALA A 40 3.97 -21.41 12.69
C ALA A 40 5.04 -21.90 13.67
N VAL A 41 5.09 -23.20 13.98
CA VAL A 41 6.08 -23.78 14.91
C VAL A 41 7.52 -23.56 14.43
N VAL A 42 7.81 -23.85 13.15
CA VAL A 42 9.15 -23.68 12.58
C VAL A 42 9.56 -22.21 12.62
N ARG A 43 8.64 -21.32 12.25
CA ARG A 43 8.85 -19.86 12.29
C ARG A 43 9.12 -19.35 13.69
N THR A 44 8.36 -19.81 14.69
CA THR A 44 8.58 -19.48 16.10
C THR A 44 9.96 -19.94 16.56
N ILE A 45 10.30 -21.22 16.30
CA ILE A 45 11.59 -21.78 16.70
C ILE A 45 12.74 -21.01 16.05
N GLY A 46 12.68 -20.76 14.74
CA GLY A 46 13.72 -20.01 14.02
C GLY A 46 13.91 -18.60 14.58
N SER A 47 12.81 -17.89 14.87
CA SER A 47 12.85 -16.55 15.46
C SER A 47 13.41 -16.55 16.88
N LEU A 48 13.06 -17.54 17.70
CA LEU A 48 13.58 -17.70 19.06
C LEU A 48 15.07 -18.06 19.06
N VAL A 49 15.49 -19.02 18.23
CA VAL A 49 16.90 -19.40 18.07
C VAL A 49 17.72 -18.19 17.65
N TRP A 50 17.24 -17.42 16.68
CA TRP A 50 17.87 -16.17 16.27
C TRP A 50 18.01 -15.19 17.44
N ALA A 51 16.91 -14.91 18.16
CA ALA A 51 16.94 -14.01 19.31
C ALA A 51 17.94 -14.46 20.39
N ILE A 52 17.97 -15.77 20.71
CA ILE A 52 18.91 -16.34 21.68
C ILE A 52 20.35 -16.15 21.19
N VAL A 53 20.64 -16.40 19.91
CA VAL A 53 21.98 -16.19 19.34
C VAL A 53 22.40 -14.73 19.47
N VAL A 54 21.55 -13.78 19.08
CA VAL A 54 21.86 -12.34 19.15
C VAL A 54 22.08 -11.87 20.59
N ILE A 55 21.19 -12.25 21.51
CA ILE A 55 21.31 -11.92 22.94
C ILE A 55 22.59 -12.52 23.52
N SER A 56 22.90 -13.79 23.20
CA SER A 56 24.11 -14.45 23.68
C SER A 56 25.37 -13.74 23.18
N LEU A 57 25.43 -13.41 21.89
CA LEU A 57 26.57 -12.69 21.30
C LEU A 57 26.75 -11.29 21.90
N ALA A 58 25.65 -10.56 22.13
CA ALA A 58 25.67 -9.27 22.80
C ALA A 58 26.19 -9.39 24.24
N ALA A 59 25.69 -10.36 25.01
CA ALA A 59 26.14 -10.62 26.37
C ALA A 59 27.63 -11.00 26.44
N PHE A 60 28.11 -11.83 25.50
CA PHE A 60 29.53 -12.17 25.39
C PHE A 60 30.39 -10.96 25.01
N ALA A 61 29.94 -10.10 24.09
CA ALA A 61 30.66 -8.89 23.71
C ALA A 61 30.84 -7.93 24.90
N ILE A 62 29.79 -7.77 25.71
CA ILE A 62 29.79 -6.92 26.91
C ILE A 62 30.66 -7.52 28.00
N SER A 63 30.45 -8.79 28.36
CA SER A 63 31.15 -9.46 29.47
C SER A 63 32.65 -9.65 29.22
N ARG A 64 33.03 -10.03 28.00
CA ARG A 64 34.44 -10.25 27.63
C ARG A 64 35.14 -9.00 27.11
N ARG A 65 34.41 -7.88 26.98
CA ARG A 65 34.91 -6.61 26.39
C ARG A 65 35.65 -6.84 25.06
N SER A 66 35.14 -7.78 24.26
CA SER A 66 35.76 -8.27 23.03
C SER A 66 34.89 -7.95 21.82
N TRP A 67 35.53 -7.69 20.68
CA TRP A 67 34.88 -7.42 19.40
C TRP A 67 34.59 -8.69 18.58
N LEU A 68 35.12 -9.85 19.00
CA LEU A 68 34.93 -11.11 18.27
C LEU A 68 33.45 -11.54 18.16
N PRO A 69 32.60 -11.44 19.22
CA PRO A 69 31.19 -11.79 19.08
C PRO A 69 30.44 -10.86 18.11
N LEU A 70 30.88 -9.61 17.98
CA LEU A 70 30.33 -8.68 16.99
C LEU A 70 30.71 -9.11 15.56
N ALA A 71 31.94 -9.58 15.34
CA ALA A 71 32.34 -10.13 14.03
C ALA A 71 31.51 -11.37 13.67
N PHE A 72 31.26 -12.26 14.64
CA PHE A 72 30.38 -13.41 14.43
C PHE A 72 28.92 -13.00 14.18
N TYR A 73 28.42 -11.99 14.90
CA TYR A 73 27.09 -11.42 14.64
C TYR A 73 26.98 -10.90 13.20
N VAL A 74 27.97 -10.12 12.73
CA VAL A 74 27.99 -9.60 11.35
C VAL A 74 27.99 -10.75 10.33
N LEU A 75 28.72 -11.84 10.60
CA LEU A 75 28.73 -13.01 9.73
C LEU A 75 27.37 -13.71 9.66
N VAL A 76 26.74 -13.96 10.82
CA VAL A 76 25.42 -14.62 10.89
C VAL A 76 24.32 -13.72 10.31
N PHE A 77 24.39 -12.41 10.54
CA PHE A 77 23.51 -11.43 9.90
C PHE A 77 23.73 -11.34 8.39
N GLY A 78 24.98 -11.42 7.93
CA GLY A 78 25.31 -11.50 6.50
C GLY A 78 24.70 -12.73 5.84
N ALA A 79 24.74 -13.90 6.50
CA ALA A 79 24.07 -15.11 6.03
C ALA A 79 22.53 -14.95 5.98
N LEU A 80 21.94 -14.33 7.00
CA LEU A 80 20.51 -14.02 6.99
C LEU A 80 20.15 -13.08 5.84
N MET A 81 20.96 -12.05 5.57
CA MET A 81 20.74 -11.12 4.46
C MET A 81 20.90 -11.79 3.09
N ALA A 82 21.88 -12.68 2.95
CA ALA A 82 22.06 -13.48 1.75
C ALA A 82 20.81 -14.34 1.48
N TRP A 83 20.31 -15.06 2.50
CA TRP A 83 19.05 -15.80 2.39
C TRP A 83 17.86 -14.87 2.08
N TRP A 84 17.74 -13.74 2.78
CA TRP A 84 16.67 -12.77 2.56
C TRP A 84 16.60 -12.29 1.11
N SER A 85 17.76 -12.12 0.47
CA SER A 85 17.87 -11.69 -0.93
C SER A 85 17.33 -12.71 -1.93
N THR A 86 17.31 -14.00 -1.59
CA THR A 86 16.81 -15.06 -2.49
C THR A 86 15.28 -15.19 -2.50
N ILE A 87 14.60 -14.58 -1.53
CA ILE A 87 13.14 -14.53 -1.47
C ILE A 87 12.64 -13.63 -2.61
N ALA A 88 12.13 -14.26 -3.66
CA ALA A 88 11.62 -13.63 -4.86
C ALA A 88 10.08 -13.58 -4.89
N PRO A 89 9.49 -12.48 -5.40
CA PRO A 89 8.06 -12.39 -5.62
C PRO A 89 7.68 -13.32 -6.78
N SER A 90 6.43 -13.78 -6.81
CA SER A 90 5.94 -14.65 -7.88
C SER A 90 4.51 -14.30 -8.23
N ASN A 91 4.16 -14.40 -9.51
CA ASN A 91 2.76 -14.33 -9.97
C ASN A 91 2.04 -15.69 -9.91
N ASN A 92 2.79 -16.77 -9.72
CA ASN A 92 2.32 -18.15 -9.79
C ASN A 92 2.09 -18.71 -8.38
N ARG A 93 0.98 -18.30 -7.76
CA ARG A 93 0.51 -18.85 -6.48
C ARG A 93 -1.01 -19.02 -6.51
N VAL A 94 -1.54 -19.73 -5.51
CA VAL A 94 -2.98 -19.77 -5.27
C VAL A 94 -3.37 -18.52 -4.51
N TRP A 95 -3.92 -17.54 -5.22
CA TRP A 95 -4.31 -16.23 -4.68
C TRP A 95 -5.71 -16.24 -4.09
N ALA A 96 -5.99 -15.28 -3.21
CA ALA A 96 -7.36 -14.97 -2.80
C ALA A 96 -8.17 -14.43 -3.98
N ASP A 97 -9.48 -14.64 -3.97
CA ASP A 97 -10.34 -14.44 -5.14
C ASP A 97 -10.32 -13.00 -5.64
N ASP A 98 -10.30 -12.02 -4.73
CA ASP A 98 -10.37 -10.59 -5.00
C ASP A 98 -9.10 -9.98 -5.59
N VAL A 99 -8.02 -10.77 -5.61
CA VAL A 99 -6.70 -10.44 -6.14
C VAL A 99 -6.12 -11.58 -7.00
N ALA A 100 -7.00 -12.48 -7.46
CA ALA A 100 -6.61 -13.67 -8.20
C ALA A 100 -6.02 -13.34 -9.57
N HIS A 101 -6.61 -12.36 -10.26
CA HIS A 101 -6.18 -11.93 -11.58
C HIS A 101 -5.35 -10.66 -11.50
N LEU A 102 -4.33 -10.58 -12.36
CA LEU A 102 -3.58 -9.35 -12.59
C LEU A 102 -4.29 -8.55 -13.67
N MET A 103 -4.64 -7.30 -13.39
CA MET A 103 -5.11 -6.39 -14.41
C MET A 103 -3.97 -6.05 -15.38
N SER A 104 -4.31 -5.90 -16.64
CA SER A 104 -3.42 -5.39 -17.69
C SER A 104 -4.23 -4.54 -18.67
N GLY A 105 -3.57 -3.72 -19.47
CA GLY A 105 -4.27 -2.94 -20.48
C GLY A 105 -3.47 -2.64 -21.73
N THR A 106 -4.19 -2.46 -22.83
CA THR A 106 -3.67 -2.04 -24.13
C THR A 106 -4.13 -0.62 -24.44
N VAL A 107 -3.26 0.17 -25.05
CA VAL A 107 -3.52 1.58 -25.38
C VAL A 107 -3.49 1.74 -26.90
N ASP A 108 -4.58 2.22 -27.47
CA ASP A 108 -4.73 2.56 -28.88
C ASP A 108 -5.29 3.99 -29.02
N GLY A 109 -4.41 4.97 -29.21
CA GLY A 109 -4.77 6.39 -29.20
C GLY A 109 -5.42 6.82 -27.88
N SER A 110 -6.67 7.27 -27.93
CA SER A 110 -7.47 7.61 -26.74
C SER A 110 -8.16 6.41 -26.10
N HIS A 111 -8.23 5.26 -26.77
CA HIS A 111 -8.94 4.08 -26.29
C HIS A 111 -8.01 3.18 -25.49
N VAL A 112 -8.40 2.90 -24.25
CA VAL A 112 -7.68 1.99 -23.37
C VAL A 112 -8.55 0.82 -23.01
N THR A 113 -8.12 -0.38 -23.39
CA THR A 113 -8.81 -1.64 -23.04
C THR A 113 -8.13 -2.24 -21.82
N LEU A 114 -8.85 -2.29 -20.70
CA LEU A 114 -8.42 -2.97 -19.48
C LEU A 114 -8.98 -4.39 -19.46
N THR A 115 -8.15 -5.35 -19.09
CA THR A 115 -8.50 -6.75 -18.86
C THR A 115 -8.48 -7.06 -17.37
N ASN A 116 -9.32 -7.98 -16.92
CA ASN A 116 -9.47 -8.32 -15.50
C ASN A 116 -9.85 -7.11 -14.63
N VAL A 117 -10.82 -6.32 -15.09
CA VAL A 117 -11.49 -5.32 -14.24
C VAL A 117 -12.46 -6.05 -13.32
N ARG A 118 -12.35 -5.80 -12.00
CA ARG A 118 -13.13 -6.47 -10.96
C ARG A 118 -14.52 -5.84 -10.80
N ASP A 119 -15.54 -6.67 -10.67
CA ASP A 119 -16.92 -6.25 -10.37
C ASP A 119 -17.61 -7.30 -9.49
N PHE A 120 -17.04 -7.51 -8.31
CA PHE A 120 -17.56 -8.48 -7.37
C PHE A 120 -18.80 -7.95 -6.66
N THR A 121 -19.77 -8.83 -6.44
CA THR A 121 -20.95 -8.52 -5.61
C THR A 121 -20.78 -9.18 -4.25
N TRP A 122 -20.54 -8.36 -3.23
CA TRP A 122 -20.21 -8.82 -1.89
C TRP A 122 -21.44 -8.91 -0.98
N ARG A 123 -21.57 -10.05 -0.30
CA ARG A 123 -22.51 -10.27 0.82
C ARG A 123 -21.77 -10.34 2.16
N THR A 124 -20.65 -11.05 2.19
CA THR A 124 -19.67 -11.06 3.30
C THR A 124 -18.25 -11.06 2.73
N GLU A 125 -17.21 -11.10 3.56
CA GLU A 125 -15.82 -11.23 3.06
C GLU A 125 -15.54 -12.57 2.35
N ASP A 126 -16.29 -13.61 2.70
CA ASP A 126 -16.11 -14.97 2.17
C ASP A 126 -17.27 -15.43 1.26
N ASP A 127 -18.30 -14.60 1.09
CA ASP A 127 -19.46 -14.86 0.23
C ASP A 127 -19.67 -13.71 -0.74
N HIS A 128 -19.31 -13.95 -2.00
CA HIS A 128 -19.33 -12.97 -3.08
C HIS A 128 -19.48 -13.64 -4.45
N ASP A 129 -20.12 -12.92 -5.37
CA ASP A 129 -20.17 -13.32 -6.77
C ASP A 129 -18.93 -12.78 -7.48
N ILE A 130 -18.14 -13.70 -8.05
CA ILE A 130 -16.90 -13.38 -8.75
C ILE A 130 -17.22 -12.97 -10.19
N ARG A 131 -16.82 -11.76 -10.56
CA ARG A 131 -16.88 -11.28 -11.95
C ARG A 131 -15.65 -10.46 -12.29
N TRP A 132 -15.04 -10.82 -13.42
CA TRP A 132 -13.96 -10.09 -14.06
C TRP A 132 -14.36 -9.81 -15.50
N TYR A 133 -14.16 -8.58 -15.98
CA TYR A 133 -14.47 -8.24 -17.35
C TYR A 133 -13.32 -7.52 -18.06
N THR A 134 -13.42 -7.51 -19.39
CA THR A 134 -12.59 -6.64 -20.24
C THR A 134 -13.44 -5.44 -20.64
N ARG A 135 -12.91 -4.23 -20.50
CA ARG A 135 -13.64 -3.00 -20.81
C ARG A 135 -12.74 -1.97 -21.46
N THR A 136 -13.28 -1.30 -22.46
CA THR A 136 -12.63 -0.18 -23.13
C THR A 136 -13.16 1.15 -22.59
N TYR A 137 -12.24 2.05 -22.32
CA TYR A 137 -12.47 3.42 -21.89
C TYR A 137 -11.89 4.37 -22.93
N ASP A 138 -12.66 5.36 -23.34
CA ASP A 138 -12.16 6.45 -24.18
C ASP A 138 -11.70 7.59 -23.27
N LEU A 139 -10.39 7.82 -23.24
CA LEU A 139 -9.78 8.87 -22.43
C LEU A 139 -10.16 10.27 -22.91
N ASP A 140 -10.72 10.44 -24.12
CA ASP A 140 -11.30 11.70 -24.57
C ASP A 140 -12.64 11.99 -23.88
N GLN A 141 -13.27 10.97 -23.29
CA GLN A 141 -14.45 11.10 -22.44
C GLN A 141 -14.11 11.21 -20.95
N LEU A 142 -12.83 11.25 -20.57
CA LEU A 142 -12.40 11.40 -19.18
C LEU A 142 -12.71 12.81 -18.66
N VAL A 143 -13.46 12.90 -17.57
CA VAL A 143 -13.97 14.18 -17.03
C VAL A 143 -13.63 14.42 -15.56
N SER A 144 -13.30 13.39 -14.79
CA SER A 144 -12.92 13.55 -13.38
C SER A 144 -11.91 12.52 -12.90
N ALA A 145 -11.20 12.90 -11.84
CA ALA A 145 -10.43 11.99 -11.00
C ALA A 145 -10.73 12.33 -9.53
N ASP A 146 -10.98 11.29 -8.73
CA ASP A 146 -11.31 11.42 -7.32
C ASP A 146 -10.32 10.59 -6.50
N ALA A 147 -9.75 11.16 -5.44
CA ALA A 147 -9.05 10.38 -4.43
C ALA A 147 -10.06 9.73 -3.49
N VAL A 148 -9.99 8.42 -3.33
CA VAL A 148 -10.82 7.65 -2.41
C VAL A 148 -9.93 7.14 -1.29
N LEU A 149 -10.30 7.45 -0.05
CA LEU A 149 -9.59 7.02 1.15
C LEU A 149 -10.51 6.17 2.02
N SER A 150 -10.13 4.93 2.26
CA SER A 150 -10.78 4.07 3.26
C SER A 150 -9.97 4.06 4.55
N TYR A 151 -10.64 4.25 5.68
CA TYR A 151 -10.04 4.22 7.01
C TYR A 151 -10.47 2.98 7.78
N TRP A 152 -9.51 2.29 8.39
CA TRP A 152 -9.74 1.20 9.34
C TRP A 152 -8.73 1.25 10.48
N GLY A 153 -9.20 0.95 11.68
CA GLY A 153 -8.35 0.85 12.88
C GLY A 153 -7.85 2.19 13.44
N SER A 154 -7.08 2.97 12.67
CA SER A 154 -6.45 4.21 13.12
C SER A 154 -6.66 5.36 12.14
N GLU A 155 -6.86 6.57 12.67
CA GLU A 155 -6.98 7.80 11.87
C GLU A 155 -5.73 8.14 11.04
N ALA A 156 -4.55 7.62 11.43
CA ALA A 156 -3.30 7.88 10.71
C ALA A 156 -3.08 6.97 9.49
N ILE A 157 -3.91 5.93 9.33
CA ILE A 157 -3.75 4.92 8.27
C ILE A 157 -5.03 4.87 7.44
N ALA A 158 -4.89 5.17 6.16
CA ALA A 158 -5.93 5.00 5.16
C ALA A 158 -5.41 4.26 3.93
N HIS A 159 -6.30 3.57 3.23
CA HIS A 159 -6.02 2.96 1.94
C HIS A 159 -6.43 3.93 0.86
N ALA A 160 -5.44 4.37 0.07
CA ALA A 160 -5.66 5.33 -0.99
C ALA A 160 -5.92 4.62 -2.33
N MET A 161 -6.96 5.07 -3.02
CA MET A 161 -7.34 4.63 -4.36
C MET A 161 -7.67 5.86 -5.21
N ILE A 162 -7.59 5.73 -6.54
CA ILE A 162 -7.98 6.80 -7.45
C ILE A 162 -9.12 6.29 -8.34
N SER A 163 -10.25 7.00 -8.31
CA SER A 163 -11.37 6.77 -9.22
C SER A 163 -11.30 7.73 -10.40
N PHE A 164 -11.50 7.22 -11.61
CA PHE A 164 -11.61 8.02 -12.83
C PHE A 164 -13.03 7.98 -13.36
N GLY A 165 -13.62 9.16 -13.58
CA GLY A 165 -14.97 9.31 -14.11
C GLY A 165 -15.00 9.72 -15.57
N PHE A 166 -15.96 9.18 -16.31
CA PHE A 166 -16.18 9.42 -17.74
C PHE A 166 -17.51 10.16 -17.96
N SER A 167 -17.60 10.89 -19.08
CA SER A 167 -18.77 11.71 -19.44
C SER A 167 -20.08 10.91 -19.57
N ASP A 168 -19.99 9.60 -19.79
CA ASP A 168 -21.12 8.67 -19.83
C ASP A 168 -21.55 8.15 -18.46
N GLY A 169 -20.96 8.68 -17.38
CA GLY A 169 -21.27 8.33 -15.99
C GLY A 169 -20.51 7.11 -15.47
N ARG A 170 -19.74 6.42 -16.31
CA ARG A 170 -18.92 5.28 -15.85
C ARG A 170 -17.77 5.75 -14.99
N HIS A 171 -17.41 4.91 -14.03
CA HIS A 171 -16.23 5.11 -13.19
C HIS A 171 -15.38 3.83 -13.14
N VAL A 172 -14.07 4.00 -12.99
CA VAL A 172 -13.14 2.91 -12.72
C VAL A 172 -12.15 3.32 -11.66
N VAL A 173 -12.01 2.49 -10.64
CA VAL A 173 -11.09 2.71 -9.52
C VAL A 173 -9.83 1.91 -9.74
N PHE A 174 -8.68 2.57 -9.66
CA PHE A 174 -7.39 1.90 -9.56
C PHE A 174 -6.91 1.89 -8.12
N SER A 175 -6.43 0.73 -7.69
CA SER A 175 -5.94 0.50 -6.35
C SER A 175 -4.67 -0.35 -6.40
N VAL A 176 -3.64 0.06 -5.67
CA VAL A 176 -2.45 -0.77 -5.43
C VAL A 176 -2.69 -1.53 -4.14
N GLU A 177 -2.84 -2.84 -4.25
CA GLU A 177 -3.25 -3.72 -3.16
C GLU A 177 -2.13 -4.70 -2.80
N ILE A 178 -2.21 -5.23 -1.58
CA ILE A 178 -1.51 -6.46 -1.23
C ILE A 178 -2.16 -7.63 -1.98
N ARG A 179 -1.34 -8.50 -2.56
CA ARG A 179 -1.78 -9.73 -3.20
C ARG A 179 -1.63 -10.89 -2.21
N LYS A 180 -2.72 -11.22 -1.53
CA LYS A 180 -2.77 -12.31 -0.53
C LYS A 180 -2.96 -13.66 -1.21
N LYS A 181 -2.28 -14.69 -0.71
CA LYS A 181 -2.54 -16.10 -1.04
C LYS A 181 -3.89 -16.51 -0.45
N ARG A 182 -4.55 -17.51 -1.03
CA ARG A 182 -5.79 -18.06 -0.50
C ARG A 182 -5.58 -18.57 0.94
N GLY A 183 -6.45 -18.16 1.85
CA GLY A 183 -6.35 -18.46 3.28
C GLY A 183 -5.26 -17.69 4.03
N GLN A 184 -4.51 -16.79 3.36
CA GLN A 184 -3.54 -15.93 4.03
C GLN A 184 -4.24 -14.76 4.73
N GLN A 185 -3.99 -14.65 6.02
CA GLN A 185 -4.48 -13.56 6.85
C GLN A 185 -3.71 -12.26 6.57
N TYR A 186 -4.41 -11.13 6.71
CA TYR A 186 -3.79 -9.80 6.65
C TYR A 186 -2.83 -9.59 7.82
N SER A 187 -1.77 -8.81 7.61
CA SER A 187 -0.87 -8.33 8.65
C SER A 187 -0.45 -6.90 8.35
N ALA A 188 -0.70 -5.98 9.29
CA ALA A 188 -0.32 -4.58 9.16
C ALA A 188 1.19 -4.37 9.00
N ILE A 189 2.00 -5.28 9.56
CA ILE A 189 3.46 -5.23 9.47
C ILE A 189 4.03 -6.19 8.42
N GLY A 190 3.21 -7.05 7.82
CA GLY A 190 3.66 -8.03 6.84
C GLY A 190 4.34 -7.41 5.61
N GLY A 191 3.88 -6.22 5.20
CA GLY A 191 4.45 -5.47 4.08
C GLY A 191 5.90 -5.04 4.28
N PHE A 192 6.40 -4.93 5.53
CA PHE A 192 7.82 -4.65 5.77
C PHE A 192 8.70 -5.88 5.49
N PHE A 193 8.11 -7.07 5.46
CA PHE A 193 8.83 -8.35 5.48
C PHE A 193 8.50 -9.26 4.29
N LYS A 194 8.29 -8.70 3.09
CA LYS A 194 8.04 -9.47 1.84
C LYS A 194 6.84 -10.44 1.93
N GLN A 195 5.90 -10.23 2.86
CA GLN A 195 4.80 -11.20 3.09
C GLN A 195 3.81 -11.24 1.93
N PHE A 196 3.66 -10.12 1.23
CA PHE A 196 2.68 -9.94 0.17
C PHE A 196 3.37 -9.50 -1.12
N GLU A 197 3.04 -10.16 -2.21
CA GLU A 197 3.22 -9.60 -3.54
C GLU A 197 2.31 -8.38 -3.73
N MET A 198 2.63 -7.53 -4.70
CA MET A 198 1.84 -6.36 -5.05
C MET A 198 0.93 -6.69 -6.23
N VAL A 199 -0.30 -6.18 -6.21
CA VAL A 199 -1.21 -6.18 -7.37
C VAL A 199 -1.76 -4.79 -7.59
N LEU A 200 -2.03 -4.46 -8.83
CA LEU A 200 -2.76 -3.26 -9.21
C LEU A 200 -4.12 -3.70 -9.75
N THR A 201 -5.17 -3.33 -9.03
CA THR A 201 -6.55 -3.71 -9.33
C THR A 201 -7.24 -2.54 -10.00
N ALA A 202 -7.90 -2.76 -11.14
CA ALA A 202 -9.00 -1.91 -11.59
C ALA A 202 -10.32 -2.55 -11.17
N ALA A 203 -11.24 -1.77 -10.64
CA ALA A 203 -12.54 -2.25 -10.22
C ALA A 203 -13.65 -1.22 -10.43
N ASP A 204 -14.89 -1.69 -10.50
CA ASP A 204 -16.07 -0.85 -10.37
C ASP A 204 -16.16 -0.27 -8.94
N GLU A 205 -16.65 0.96 -8.79
CA GLU A 205 -16.85 1.58 -7.47
C GLU A 205 -17.81 0.77 -6.60
N ARG A 206 -18.85 0.19 -7.22
CA ARG A 206 -19.85 -0.63 -6.53
C ARG A 206 -19.30 -1.95 -5.97
N ASP A 207 -18.10 -2.34 -6.41
CA ASP A 207 -17.34 -3.44 -5.86
C ASP A 207 -16.38 -2.90 -4.79
N ILE A 208 -15.39 -2.12 -5.19
CA ILE A 208 -14.21 -1.87 -4.37
C ILE A 208 -14.43 -0.87 -3.24
N ILE A 209 -15.36 0.08 -3.39
CA ILE A 209 -15.75 1.02 -2.32
C ILE A 209 -16.84 0.35 -1.47
N ARG A 210 -17.84 -0.27 -2.10
CA ARG A 210 -18.96 -0.89 -1.38
C ARG A 210 -18.53 -2.02 -0.45
N VAL A 211 -17.55 -2.85 -0.82
CA VAL A 211 -17.05 -3.91 0.08
C VAL A 211 -16.47 -3.30 1.36
N ARG A 212 -15.83 -2.14 1.25
CA ARG A 212 -15.21 -1.45 2.38
C ARG A 212 -16.28 -0.87 3.31
N THR A 213 -17.22 -0.12 2.76
CA THR A 213 -18.27 0.54 3.55
C THR A 213 -19.34 -0.41 4.10
N ASN A 214 -19.79 -1.40 3.30
CA ASN A 214 -20.97 -2.21 3.60
C ASN A 214 -20.64 -3.61 4.15
N VAL A 215 -19.44 -4.13 3.90
CA VAL A 215 -19.05 -5.48 4.36
C VAL A 215 -17.97 -5.43 5.43
N ARG A 216 -16.90 -4.66 5.21
CA ARG A 216 -15.76 -4.57 6.15
C ARG A 216 -15.95 -3.56 7.28
N GLY A 217 -16.97 -2.70 7.17
CA GLY A 217 -17.26 -1.68 8.16
C GLY A 217 -16.26 -0.51 8.17
N GLU A 218 -15.48 -0.35 7.09
CA GLU A 218 -14.52 0.73 6.91
C GLU A 218 -15.24 2.09 6.72
N ASP A 219 -14.51 3.18 6.96
CA ASP A 219 -15.01 4.54 6.74
C ASP A 219 -14.37 5.16 5.50
N ASP A 220 -15.16 5.34 4.44
CA ASP A 220 -14.69 5.78 3.14
C ASP A 220 -15.00 7.27 2.90
N TYR A 221 -14.03 7.93 2.28
CA TYR A 221 -14.08 9.34 1.89
C TYR A 221 -13.72 9.47 0.42
N LEU A 222 -14.37 10.39 -0.28
CA LEU A 222 -14.13 10.71 -1.68
C LEU A 222 -13.84 12.21 -1.80
N TYR A 223 -12.71 12.52 -2.42
CA TYR A 223 -12.19 13.87 -2.60
C TYR A 223 -11.97 14.16 -4.09
N PRO A 224 -12.83 14.98 -4.72
CA PRO A 224 -12.63 15.40 -6.10
C PRO A 224 -11.32 16.15 -6.28
N LEU A 225 -10.51 15.70 -7.24
CA LEU A 225 -9.19 16.27 -7.50
C LEU A 225 -9.28 17.41 -8.52
N ARG A 226 -8.61 18.52 -8.23
CA ARG A 226 -8.32 19.60 -9.17
C ARG A 226 -7.18 19.16 -10.09
N MET A 227 -7.53 18.54 -11.20
CA MET A 227 -6.57 18.03 -12.17
C MET A 227 -7.07 18.34 -13.59
N ASP A 228 -6.19 18.87 -14.45
CA ASP A 228 -6.55 19.06 -15.84
C ASP A 228 -6.66 17.72 -16.58
N LYS A 229 -7.33 17.74 -17.73
CA LYS A 229 -7.58 16.52 -18.51
C LYS A 229 -6.29 15.83 -18.96
N THR A 230 -5.23 16.58 -19.26
CA THR A 230 -3.95 16.02 -19.68
C THR A 230 -3.31 15.22 -18.54
N ALA A 231 -3.23 15.82 -17.35
CA ALA A 231 -2.72 15.18 -16.15
C ALA A 231 -3.55 13.95 -15.75
N MET A 232 -4.89 14.02 -15.84
CA MET A 232 -5.76 12.86 -15.57
C MET A 232 -5.46 11.69 -16.52
N ARG A 233 -5.27 11.97 -17.82
CA ARG A 233 -4.90 10.95 -18.82
C ARG A 233 -3.55 10.34 -18.54
N GLU A 234 -2.55 11.16 -18.25
CA GLU A 234 -1.20 10.69 -17.95
C GLU A 234 -1.16 9.81 -16.70
N LEU A 235 -1.95 10.15 -15.67
CA LEU A 235 -2.07 9.35 -14.47
C LEU A 235 -2.75 8.00 -14.76
N PHE A 236 -3.85 8.01 -15.53
CA PHE A 236 -4.52 6.78 -15.97
C PHE A 236 -3.56 5.85 -16.73
N LEU A 237 -2.83 6.39 -17.70
CA LEU A 237 -1.85 5.63 -18.49
C LEU A 237 -0.68 5.13 -17.62
N SER A 238 -0.30 5.88 -16.58
CA SER A 238 0.71 5.46 -15.62
C SER A 238 0.27 4.25 -14.80
N TYR A 239 -1.00 4.17 -14.40
CA TYR A 239 -1.56 2.96 -13.78
C TYR A 239 -1.51 1.75 -14.72
N VAL A 240 -1.92 1.91 -15.98
CA VAL A 240 -1.90 0.84 -16.99
C VAL A 240 -0.47 0.33 -17.21
N LYS A 241 0.49 1.26 -17.35
CA LYS A 241 1.91 0.91 -17.50
C LYS A 241 2.43 0.13 -16.29
N ALA A 242 2.10 0.57 -15.08
CA ALA A 242 2.51 -0.14 -13.86
C ALA A 242 1.87 -1.51 -13.72
N ALA A 243 0.59 -1.65 -14.10
CA ALA A 243 -0.12 -2.93 -14.11
C ALA A 243 0.53 -3.92 -15.09
N ASN A 244 0.80 -3.48 -16.32
CA ASN A 244 1.50 -4.28 -17.33
C ASN A 244 2.91 -4.71 -16.87
N GLN A 245 3.61 -3.84 -16.13
CA GLN A 245 4.89 -4.20 -15.54
C GLN A 245 4.75 -5.31 -14.50
N LEU A 246 3.72 -5.29 -13.64
CA LEU A 246 3.48 -6.34 -12.64
C LEU A 246 3.10 -7.68 -13.24
N VAL A 247 2.48 -7.71 -14.43
CA VAL A 247 2.20 -8.95 -15.17
C VAL A 247 3.49 -9.69 -15.53
N THR A 248 4.50 -8.95 -15.98
CA THR A 248 5.77 -9.54 -16.47
C THR A 248 6.83 -9.64 -15.38
N THR A 249 6.83 -8.69 -14.44
CA THR A 249 7.84 -8.54 -13.39
C THR A 249 7.13 -8.44 -12.04
N PRO A 250 6.90 -9.57 -11.34
CA PRO A 250 6.27 -9.55 -10.03
C PRO A 250 7.12 -8.73 -9.06
N ALA A 251 6.46 -8.04 -8.13
CA ALA A 251 7.10 -7.24 -7.10
C ALA A 251 6.45 -7.49 -5.74
N PHE A 252 7.21 -7.29 -4.66
CA PHE A 252 6.64 -7.27 -3.32
C PHE A 252 5.94 -5.93 -3.06
N TYR A 253 4.81 -5.99 -2.36
CA TYR A 253 4.26 -4.82 -1.70
C TYR A 253 5.17 -4.46 -0.52
N ASN A 254 5.46 -3.18 -0.35
CA ASN A 254 6.24 -2.70 0.78
C ASN A 254 5.59 -1.49 1.43
N THR A 255 5.31 -1.60 2.74
CA THR A 255 4.60 -0.57 3.50
C THR A 255 5.27 0.80 3.43
N ILE A 256 6.58 0.88 3.24
CA ILE A 256 7.31 2.17 3.12
C ILE A 256 7.49 2.55 1.65
N THR A 257 8.05 1.65 0.83
CA THR A 257 8.61 2.05 -0.48
C THR A 257 7.68 1.81 -1.67
N SER A 258 6.72 0.89 -1.53
CA SER A 258 5.90 0.40 -2.63
C SER A 258 4.50 0.08 -2.11
N ASN A 259 3.76 1.15 -1.78
CA ASN A 259 2.42 1.09 -1.18
C ASN A 259 1.40 1.88 -2.02
N CYS A 260 0.14 1.89 -1.57
CA CYS A 260 -0.97 2.56 -2.24
C CYS A 260 -0.81 4.07 -2.44
N THR A 261 0.05 4.73 -1.66
CA THR A 261 0.31 6.17 -1.80
C THR A 261 1.65 6.46 -2.47
N THR A 262 2.74 5.74 -2.14
CA THR A 262 4.07 6.00 -2.70
C THR A 262 4.18 5.65 -4.18
N ILE A 263 3.48 4.61 -4.62
CA ILE A 263 3.39 4.26 -6.04
C ILE A 263 2.63 5.35 -6.82
N VAL A 264 1.49 5.79 -6.29
CA VAL A 264 0.64 6.83 -6.93
C VAL A 264 1.34 8.18 -6.93
N TYR A 265 1.99 8.55 -5.82
CA TYR A 265 2.85 9.73 -5.75
C TYR A 265 3.99 9.66 -6.76
N GLY A 266 4.62 8.49 -6.94
CA GLY A 266 5.64 8.28 -7.97
C GLY A 266 5.12 8.47 -9.39
N MET A 267 3.84 8.16 -9.67
CA MET A 267 3.18 8.46 -10.94
C MET A 267 2.90 9.95 -11.06
N ALA A 268 2.29 10.56 -10.05
CA ALA A 268 1.96 11.98 -10.02
C ALA A 268 3.20 12.86 -10.17
N ARG A 269 4.32 12.50 -9.54
CA ARG A 269 5.58 13.25 -9.62
C ARG A 269 6.25 13.20 -11.01
N ARG A 270 5.89 12.23 -11.85
CA ARG A 270 6.34 12.24 -13.26
C ARG A 270 5.56 13.25 -14.11
N ILE A 271 4.33 13.55 -13.70
CA ILE A 271 3.44 14.54 -14.33
C ILE A 271 3.82 15.94 -13.82
N ASP A 272 3.94 16.09 -12.50
CA ASP A 272 4.43 17.29 -11.83
C ASP A 272 5.70 17.00 -11.01
N PRO A 273 6.90 17.26 -11.58
CA PRO A 273 8.16 17.08 -10.88
C PRO A 273 8.34 17.95 -9.62
N GLY A 274 7.55 19.02 -9.48
CA GLY A 274 7.59 19.96 -8.37
C GLY A 274 6.92 19.47 -7.08
N LEU A 275 6.22 18.32 -7.12
CA LEU A 275 5.51 17.81 -5.95
C LEU A 275 6.46 17.58 -4.76
N PRO A 276 6.14 18.15 -3.58
CA PRO A 276 6.97 18.02 -2.39
C PRO A 276 6.80 16.64 -1.76
N TYR A 277 7.91 16.10 -1.26
CA TYR A 277 7.88 14.94 -0.39
C TYR A 277 7.32 15.32 0.97
N ASP A 278 6.48 14.46 1.53
CA ASP A 278 5.84 14.69 2.82
C ASP A 278 5.65 13.38 3.59
N VAL A 279 5.73 13.43 4.92
CA VAL A 279 5.51 12.27 5.80
C VAL A 279 4.09 11.72 5.70
N ARG A 280 3.11 12.55 5.31
CA ARG A 280 1.71 12.17 5.07
C ARG A 280 1.54 11.21 3.89
N LEU A 281 2.56 11.03 3.06
CA LEU A 281 2.60 9.97 2.05
C LEU A 281 2.80 8.56 2.67
N LEU A 282 3.30 8.50 3.91
CA LEU A 282 3.39 7.29 4.72
C LEU A 282 2.26 7.22 5.76
N LEU A 283 1.89 8.36 6.34
CA LEU A 283 0.74 8.52 7.24
C LEU A 283 -0.50 8.89 6.42
N THR A 284 -0.94 7.93 5.61
CA THR A 284 -1.93 8.12 4.55
C THR A 284 -3.29 8.60 5.03
N GLY A 285 -3.61 8.46 6.32
CA GLY A 285 -4.81 9.05 6.91
C GLY A 285 -4.85 10.59 6.89
N TYR A 286 -3.69 11.23 6.71
CA TYR A 286 -3.53 12.68 6.56
C TYR A 286 -3.27 13.11 5.11
N LEU A 287 -3.52 12.21 4.14
CA LEU A 287 -3.39 12.55 2.72
C LEU A 287 -4.31 13.70 2.27
N PRO A 288 -5.54 13.90 2.81
CA PRO A 288 -6.37 15.04 2.44
C PRO A 288 -5.69 16.39 2.71
N GLU A 289 -5.01 16.53 3.84
CA GLU A 289 -4.28 17.76 4.19
C GLU A 289 -3.13 18.01 3.22
N TYR A 290 -2.40 16.95 2.83
CA TYR A 290 -1.34 17.04 1.82
C TYR A 290 -1.90 17.50 0.47
N LEU A 291 -2.95 16.82 -0.03
CA LEU A 291 -3.60 17.16 -1.29
C LEU A 291 -4.19 18.57 -1.26
N TYR A 292 -4.75 18.98 -0.13
CA TYR A 292 -5.18 20.35 0.09
C TYR A 292 -3.99 21.28 -0.06
N GLU A 293 -2.91 21.13 0.72
CA GLU A 293 -1.74 22.01 0.68
C GLU A 293 -1.14 22.21 -0.71
N ILE A 294 -1.01 21.15 -1.51
CA ILE A 294 -0.46 21.24 -2.88
C ILE A 294 -1.46 21.81 -3.90
N GLY A 295 -2.70 22.13 -3.48
CA GLY A 295 -3.73 22.70 -4.36
C GLY A 295 -4.50 21.68 -5.19
N ALA A 296 -4.37 20.38 -4.89
CA ALA A 296 -5.10 19.31 -5.58
C ALA A 296 -6.56 19.17 -5.11
N LEU A 297 -6.97 19.85 -4.02
CA LEU A 297 -8.36 19.91 -3.55
C LEU A 297 -8.90 21.35 -3.59
N ASP A 298 -10.23 21.50 -3.54
CA ASP A 298 -10.90 22.81 -3.50
C ASP A 298 -10.47 23.66 -2.30
N LYS A 299 -9.82 24.79 -2.57
CA LYS A 299 -9.33 25.76 -1.58
C LYS A 299 -10.38 26.80 -1.15
N SER A 300 -11.58 26.78 -1.72
CA SER A 300 -12.64 27.73 -1.38
C SER A 300 -13.30 27.45 -0.02
N VAL A 301 -13.08 26.25 0.53
CA VAL A 301 -13.59 25.81 1.83
C VAL A 301 -12.47 25.21 2.68
N SER A 302 -12.68 25.09 4.00
CA SER A 302 -11.70 24.47 4.89
C SER A 302 -11.53 22.96 4.64
N ILE A 303 -10.39 22.41 5.05
CA ILE A 303 -10.15 20.97 4.98
C ILE A 303 -11.15 20.16 5.81
N ASP A 304 -11.57 20.67 6.97
CA ASP A 304 -12.60 20.04 7.80
C ASP A 304 -13.94 19.97 7.05
N GLU A 305 -14.25 20.99 6.26
CA GLU A 305 -15.45 20.99 5.45
C GLU A 305 -15.38 20.00 4.30
N LEU A 306 -14.22 19.89 3.64
CA LEU A 306 -13.99 18.86 2.64
C LEU A 306 -14.09 17.45 3.24
N ARG A 307 -13.52 17.22 4.42
CA ARG A 307 -13.61 15.94 5.13
C ARG A 307 -15.06 15.58 5.46
N ARG A 308 -15.83 16.54 5.99
CA ARG A 308 -17.25 16.36 6.29
C ARG A 308 -18.08 16.01 5.05
N ARG A 309 -17.90 16.75 3.95
CA ARG A 309 -18.61 16.50 2.69
C ARG A 309 -18.18 15.18 2.05
N GLY A 310 -16.86 14.96 2.05
CA GLY A 310 -16.17 13.84 1.42
C GLY A 310 -16.51 12.48 2.01
N ARG A 311 -16.93 12.40 3.28
CA ARG A 311 -17.36 11.13 3.88
C ARG A 311 -18.55 10.53 3.13
N VAL A 312 -18.31 9.42 2.41
CA VAL A 312 -19.32 8.76 1.56
C VAL A 312 -19.99 7.56 2.23
N THR A 313 -19.43 7.07 3.33
CA THR A 313 -19.86 5.83 4.00
C THR A 313 -21.36 5.70 4.19
N ASP A 314 -22.02 6.73 4.73
CA ASP A 314 -23.45 6.66 5.01
C ASP A 314 -24.28 6.62 3.71
N ARG A 315 -23.84 7.35 2.67
CA ARG A 315 -24.46 7.32 1.34
C ARG A 315 -24.28 5.95 0.68
N ALA A 316 -23.08 5.36 0.76
CA ALA A 316 -22.79 4.03 0.25
C ALA A 316 -23.62 2.94 0.96
N ARG A 317 -23.77 3.04 2.29
CA ARG A 317 -24.60 2.11 3.08
C ARG A 317 -26.09 2.24 2.77
N ALA A 318 -26.56 3.45 2.48
CA ALA A 318 -27.96 3.70 2.11
C ALA A 318 -28.29 3.31 0.65
N SER A 319 -27.30 3.04 -0.20
CA SER A 319 -27.53 2.68 -1.60
C SER A 319 -28.20 1.31 -1.75
N LEU A 320 -29.15 1.23 -2.69
CA LEU A 320 -29.83 0.01 -3.10
C LEU A 320 -29.07 -0.69 -4.24
N PRO A 321 -29.23 -2.01 -4.44
CA PRO A 321 -28.56 -2.75 -5.52
C PRO A 321 -28.87 -2.24 -6.93
N THR A 322 -30.02 -1.60 -7.13
CA THR A 322 -30.46 -1.03 -8.42
C THR A 322 -29.97 0.39 -8.65
N ASP A 323 -29.38 1.03 -7.64
CA ASP A 323 -28.93 2.40 -7.74
C ASP A 323 -27.66 2.51 -8.59
N ASP A 324 -27.49 3.67 -9.21
CA ASP A 324 -26.20 4.12 -9.69
C ASP A 324 -25.31 4.49 -8.50
N PHE A 325 -24.57 3.50 -8.01
CA PHE A 325 -23.71 3.62 -6.83
C PHE A 325 -22.75 4.81 -6.93
N SER A 326 -22.10 4.97 -8.09
CA SER A 326 -21.16 6.06 -8.36
C SER A 326 -21.79 7.44 -8.21
N ARG A 327 -23.03 7.60 -8.69
CA ARG A 327 -23.79 8.84 -8.51
C ARG A 327 -24.23 9.04 -7.06
N VAL A 328 -24.68 7.99 -6.38
CA VAL A 328 -25.16 8.06 -4.99
C VAL A 328 -24.06 8.53 -4.04
N ILE A 329 -22.85 7.96 -4.13
CA ILE A 329 -21.74 8.34 -3.23
C ILE A 329 -21.29 9.81 -3.42
N ARG A 330 -21.57 10.38 -4.59
CA ARG A 330 -21.23 11.78 -4.95
C ARG A 330 -22.32 12.80 -4.63
N VAL A 331 -23.49 12.40 -4.14
CA VAL A 331 -24.55 13.36 -3.78
C VAL A 331 -24.04 14.34 -2.72
N GLY A 332 -24.12 15.64 -3.03
CA GLY A 332 -23.68 16.72 -2.15
C GLY A 332 -22.19 17.06 -2.23
N LEU A 333 -21.41 16.30 -3.02
CA LEU A 333 -20.05 16.69 -3.38
C LEU A 333 -20.11 17.75 -4.49
N ARG A 334 -19.31 18.81 -4.34
CA ARG A 334 -19.10 19.77 -5.43
C ARG A 334 -17.87 19.33 -6.20
N GLY A 335 -17.96 19.34 -7.53
CA GLY A 335 -16.79 19.22 -8.38
C GLY A 335 -15.83 20.41 -8.18
N PRO A 336 -14.56 20.26 -8.59
CA PRO A 336 -13.55 21.31 -8.48
C PRO A 336 -13.85 22.60 -9.25
#